data_AF-A0A3D5XAI9-F1
#
_entry.id   AF-A0A3D5XAI9-F1
#
_cell.length_a   1.000
_cell.length_b   1.000
_cell.length_c   1.000
_cell.angle_alpha   90.00
_cell.angle_beta   90.00
_cell.angle_gamma   90.00
#
_symmetry.space_group_name_H-M   'P 1'
#
loop_
_entity.id
_entity.type
_entity.pdbx_description
1 polymer ?
#
loop_
_entity_poly.entity_id
_entity_poly.type
_entity_poly.pdbx_seq_one_letter_code
_entity_poly.pdbx_strand_id
1 'polypeptide(L)'
;MDKILGTINGMDFTMGDSLLELSYLIAALLFVYGLKLLSHPATARRGNLWAASGMGLAMVTTLLLHKNAQGVGISLINIWIILAFIGVGSVIGWIIARRVKMTAMPQLVSLFNASGGAASMLVALLEYPNAIAGDISSILVTVLGLIIGSIAFSGSMIAYGKLDGKVGDIMKPFMTYVNLFLLLVTLGLGAYIVVSPNPPADLIWAIYALMGISLVYGVMFVFPIGGADMPVVISLLNALTGVAAAMAGFIYGNQAMILGGILVGSAGMILTMLMCKAMNRSLLNVIIGSFGGSAAGAAGDGDKT
;
A
#
# COMPACT_ATOMS: atom_id res chain seq x y z
N MET A 1 -33.96 3.33 -5.23
CA MET A 1 -32.89 2.41 -5.68
C MET A 1 -32.92 1.10 -4.89
N ASP A 2 -33.78 1.02 -3.87
CA ASP A 2 -33.96 -0.11 -2.95
C ASP A 2 -34.98 -1.14 -3.46
N LYS A 3 -35.33 -1.06 -4.75
CA LYS A 3 -36.23 -2.03 -5.37
C LYS A 3 -35.47 -3.35 -5.47
N ILE A 4 -35.95 -4.36 -4.75
CA ILE A 4 -35.46 -5.74 -4.83
C ILE A 4 -35.76 -6.25 -6.23
N LEU A 5 -34.71 -6.63 -6.96
CA LEU A 5 -34.81 -7.16 -8.31
C LEU A 5 -35.00 -8.67 -8.34
N GLY A 6 -34.57 -9.34 -7.26
CA GLY A 6 -34.74 -10.76 -7.06
C GLY A 6 -33.98 -11.24 -5.83
N THR A 7 -34.07 -12.54 -5.59
CA THR A 7 -33.38 -13.24 -4.50
C THR A 7 -32.48 -14.31 -5.10
N ILE A 8 -31.18 -14.25 -4.86
CA ILE A 8 -30.25 -15.33 -5.25
C ILE A 8 -29.69 -15.92 -3.95
N ASN A 9 -29.85 -17.22 -3.76
CA ASN A 9 -29.41 -17.95 -2.55
C ASN A 9 -29.89 -17.32 -1.22
N GLY A 10 -31.09 -16.72 -1.21
CA GLY A 10 -31.68 -16.12 -0.01
C GLY A 10 -31.19 -14.71 0.33
N MET A 11 -30.40 -14.06 -0.55
CA MET A 11 -30.03 -12.65 -0.43
C MET A 11 -30.78 -11.79 -1.44
N ASP A 12 -31.45 -10.76 -0.94
CA ASP A 12 -32.14 -9.76 -1.76
C ASP A 12 -31.11 -8.82 -2.40
N PHE A 13 -31.11 -8.68 -3.73
CA PHE A 13 -30.25 -7.70 -4.41
C PHE A 13 -31.07 -6.50 -4.89
N THR A 14 -30.63 -5.30 -4.53
CA THR A 14 -31.28 -4.06 -4.96
C THR A 14 -30.62 -3.48 -6.21
N MET A 15 -31.36 -2.66 -6.97
CA MET A 15 -30.77 -1.90 -8.09
C MET A 15 -29.54 -1.07 -7.65
N GLY A 16 -29.53 -0.55 -6.42
CA GLY A 16 -28.39 0.20 -5.89
C GLY A 16 -27.13 -0.66 -5.76
N ASP A 17 -27.26 -1.86 -5.20
CA ASP A 17 -26.14 -2.77 -4.95
C ASP A 17 -25.56 -3.28 -6.27
N SER A 18 -26.43 -3.67 -7.22
CA SER A 18 -25.99 -4.09 -8.55
C SER A 18 -25.26 -2.98 -9.31
N LEU A 19 -25.74 -1.73 -9.22
CA LEU A 19 -25.05 -0.59 -9.83
C LEU A 19 -23.70 -0.32 -9.17
N LEU A 20 -23.61 -0.47 -7.84
CA LEU A 20 -22.36 -0.32 -7.10
C LEU A 20 -21.33 -1.37 -7.53
N GLU A 21 -21.69 -2.65 -7.51
CA GLU A 21 -20.79 -3.74 -7.92
C GLU A 21 -20.36 -3.62 -9.38
N LEU A 22 -21.30 -3.30 -10.28
CA LEU A 22 -21.01 -3.09 -11.69
C LEU A 22 -20.09 -1.87 -11.90
N SER A 23 -20.24 -0.82 -11.10
CA SER A 23 -19.33 0.33 -11.14
C SER A 23 -17.91 -0.05 -10.69
N TYR A 24 -17.77 -0.92 -9.69
CA TYR A 24 -16.47 -1.43 -9.25
C TYR A 24 -15.81 -2.30 -10.32
N LEU A 25 -16.59 -3.14 -11.00
CA LEU A 25 -16.10 -3.92 -12.13
C LEU A 25 -15.64 -3.02 -13.29
N ILE A 26 -16.42 -1.99 -13.62
CA ILE A 26 -16.03 -1.03 -14.66
C ILE A 26 -14.75 -0.28 -14.24
N ALA A 27 -14.67 0.20 -13.00
CA ALA A 27 -13.48 0.87 -12.48
C ALA A 27 -12.23 -0.04 -12.57
N ALA A 28 -12.37 -1.30 -12.20
CA ALA A 28 -11.34 -2.33 -12.34
C ALA A 28 -10.85 -2.48 -13.80
N LEU A 29 -11.78 -2.59 -14.76
CA LEU A 29 -11.44 -2.67 -16.18
C LEU A 29 -10.74 -1.40 -16.68
N LEU A 30 -11.16 -0.22 -16.20
CA LEU A 30 -10.53 1.05 -16.52
C LEU A 30 -9.10 1.15 -15.96
N PHE A 31 -8.83 0.59 -14.78
CA PHE A 31 -7.46 0.48 -14.24
C PHE A 31 -6.58 -0.42 -15.11
N VAL A 32 -7.06 -1.60 -15.50
CA VAL A 32 -6.32 -2.51 -16.40
C VAL A 32 -6.01 -1.83 -17.73
N TYR A 33 -7.02 -1.21 -18.35
CA TYR A 33 -6.85 -0.52 -19.62
C TYR A 33 -5.91 0.69 -19.49
N GLY A 34 -6.03 1.46 -18.41
CA GLY A 34 -5.15 2.57 -18.08
C GLY A 34 -3.69 2.15 -17.97
N LEU A 35 -3.39 1.10 -17.18
CA LEU A 35 -2.04 0.54 -17.02
C LEU A 35 -1.45 0.02 -18.34
N LYS A 36 -2.26 -0.64 -19.17
CA LYS A 36 -1.84 -1.09 -20.51
C LYS A 36 -1.39 0.08 -21.38
N LEU A 37 -2.15 1.17 -21.39
CA LEU A 37 -1.81 2.39 -22.15
C LEU A 37 -0.62 3.15 -21.55
N LEU A 38 -0.40 3.08 -20.24
CA LEU A 38 0.77 3.65 -19.57
C LEU A 38 2.08 2.96 -19.96
N SER A 39 2.02 1.71 -20.44
CA SER A 39 3.20 0.95 -20.87
C SER A 39 3.80 1.42 -22.20
N HIS A 40 3.15 2.36 -22.91
CA HIS A 40 3.63 2.90 -24.18
C HIS A 40 3.68 4.45 -24.16
N PRO A 41 4.80 5.09 -24.52
CA PRO A 41 4.95 6.55 -24.46
C PRO A 41 3.87 7.34 -25.20
N ALA A 42 3.45 6.86 -26.38
CA ALA A 42 2.45 7.54 -27.21
C ALA A 42 1.05 7.58 -26.57
N THR A 43 0.70 6.60 -25.73
CA THR A 43 -0.63 6.48 -25.11
C THR A 43 -0.64 6.81 -23.62
N ALA A 44 0.52 7.04 -23.00
CA ALA A 44 0.66 7.20 -21.55
C ALA A 44 -0.27 8.27 -20.95
N ARG A 45 -0.40 9.44 -21.61
CA ARG A 45 -1.31 10.50 -21.15
C ARG A 45 -2.77 10.04 -21.09
N ARG A 46 -3.23 9.31 -22.12
CA ARG A 46 -4.59 8.75 -22.17
C ARG A 46 -4.76 7.65 -21.13
N GLY A 47 -3.75 6.81 -20.93
CA GLY A 47 -3.75 5.78 -19.90
C GLY A 47 -3.99 6.35 -18.49
N ASN A 48 -3.30 7.45 -18.16
CA ASN A 48 -3.51 8.13 -16.89
C ASN A 48 -4.95 8.65 -16.72
N LEU A 49 -5.56 9.21 -17.77
CA LEU A 49 -6.95 9.68 -17.74
C LEU A 49 -7.93 8.53 -17.52
N TRP A 50 -7.73 7.38 -18.16
CA TRP A 50 -8.60 6.21 -17.96
C TRP A 50 -8.52 5.67 -16.53
N ALA A 51 -7.31 5.58 -15.95
CA ALA A 51 -7.13 5.19 -14.56
C ALA A 51 -7.79 6.20 -13.60
N ALA A 52 -7.63 7.50 -13.84
CA ALA A 52 -8.26 8.55 -13.05
C ALA A 52 -9.80 8.49 -13.11
N SER A 53 -10.37 8.25 -14.30
CA SER A 53 -11.82 8.05 -14.48
C SER A 53 -12.33 6.82 -13.72
N GLY A 54 -11.58 5.71 -13.74
CA GLY A 54 -11.91 4.51 -12.95
C GLY A 54 -11.95 4.80 -11.45
N MET A 55 -10.95 5.51 -10.92
CA MET A 55 -10.93 5.92 -9.52
C MET A 55 -12.11 6.84 -9.19
N GLY A 56 -12.37 7.86 -10.03
CA GLY A 56 -13.48 8.79 -9.85
C GLY A 56 -14.84 8.07 -9.83
N LEU A 57 -15.05 7.13 -10.75
CA LEU A 57 -16.26 6.30 -10.78
C LEU A 57 -16.46 5.54 -9.46
N ALA A 58 -15.44 4.79 -9.01
CA ALA A 58 -15.52 4.00 -7.79
C ALA A 58 -15.77 4.87 -6.55
N MET A 59 -15.14 6.05 -6.45
CA MET A 59 -15.35 6.97 -5.34
C MET A 59 -16.78 7.51 -5.30
N VAL A 60 -17.29 7.99 -6.46
CA VAL A 60 -18.62 8.58 -6.56
C VAL A 60 -19.71 7.55 -6.26
N THR A 61 -19.61 6.34 -6.81
CA THR A 61 -20.61 5.30 -6.57
C THR A 61 -20.56 4.80 -5.13
N THR A 62 -19.37 4.68 -4.51
CA THR A 62 -19.25 4.36 -3.08
C THR A 62 -19.93 5.42 -2.23
N LEU A 63 -19.69 6.71 -2.50
CA LEU A 63 -20.28 7.79 -1.71
C LEU A 63 -21.81 7.83 -1.78
N LEU A 64 -22.39 7.47 -2.92
CA LEU A 64 -23.82 7.59 -3.18
C LEU A 64 -24.62 6.31 -2.90
N LEU A 65 -24.02 5.14 -3.11
CA LEU A 65 -24.74 3.86 -3.14
C LEU A 65 -24.31 2.89 -2.04
N HIS A 66 -23.18 3.11 -1.37
CA HIS A 66 -22.74 2.21 -0.30
C HIS A 66 -23.70 2.24 0.88
N LYS A 67 -23.98 1.05 1.41
CA LYS A 67 -24.83 0.82 2.58
C LYS A 67 -24.11 -0.10 3.55
N ASN A 68 -24.35 0.11 4.84
CA ASN A 68 -23.87 -0.78 5.88
C ASN A 68 -24.66 -2.10 5.91
N ALA A 69 -24.28 -3.01 6.81
CA ALA A 69 -24.94 -4.31 6.99
C ALA A 69 -26.43 -4.21 7.36
N GLN A 70 -26.89 -3.05 7.84
CA GLN A 70 -28.28 -2.77 8.17
C GLN A 70 -29.05 -2.13 6.99
N GLY A 71 -28.44 -2.03 5.81
CA GLY A 71 -29.03 -1.42 4.61
C GLY A 71 -29.11 0.11 4.68
N VAL A 72 -28.48 0.74 5.68
CA VAL A 72 -28.48 2.18 5.87
C VAL A 72 -27.31 2.79 5.10
N GLY A 73 -27.62 3.77 4.26
CA GLY A 73 -26.62 4.53 3.52
C GLY A 73 -25.77 5.44 4.43
N ILE A 74 -24.75 6.06 3.86
CA ILE A 74 -23.89 7.00 4.57
C ILE A 74 -24.73 8.23 5.00
N SER A 75 -24.70 8.56 6.29
CA SER A 75 -25.40 9.74 6.81
C SER A 75 -24.92 11.03 6.14
N LEU A 76 -25.84 11.97 5.88
CA LEU A 76 -25.54 13.27 5.24
C LEU A 76 -24.39 14.02 5.92
N ILE A 77 -24.32 13.97 7.26
CA ILE A 77 -23.21 14.61 7.99
C ILE A 77 -21.86 13.96 7.67
N ASN A 78 -21.82 12.63 7.55
CA ASN A 78 -20.62 11.88 7.21
C ASN A 78 -20.21 12.14 5.76
N ILE A 79 -21.17 12.30 4.83
CA ILE A 79 -20.88 12.69 3.44
C ILE A 79 -20.14 14.03 3.40
N TRP A 80 -20.62 15.05 4.15
CA TRP A 80 -19.95 16.34 4.21
C TRP A 80 -18.55 16.25 4.82
N ILE A 81 -18.38 15.44 5.86
CA ILE A 81 -17.06 15.18 6.47
C ILE A 81 -16.11 14.54 5.44
N ILE A 82 -16.56 13.48 4.74
CA ILE A 82 -15.78 12.80 3.71
C ILE A 82 -15.37 13.77 2.60
N LEU A 83 -16.30 14.56 2.08
CA LEU A 83 -16.02 15.54 1.03
C LEU A 83 -15.05 16.63 1.49
N ALA A 84 -15.15 17.07 2.75
CA ALA A 84 -14.21 18.04 3.32
C ALA A 84 -12.78 17.47 3.38
N PHE A 85 -12.61 16.25 3.88
CA PHE A 85 -11.28 15.61 3.96
C PHE A 85 -10.69 15.28 2.58
N ILE A 86 -11.50 14.79 1.63
CA ILE A 86 -11.07 14.59 0.23
C ILE A 86 -10.63 15.93 -0.37
N GLY A 87 -11.41 16.99 -0.15
CA GLY A 87 -11.11 18.34 -0.64
C GLY A 87 -9.79 18.87 -0.08
N VAL A 88 -9.61 18.82 1.25
CA VAL A 88 -8.37 19.27 1.91
C VAL A 88 -7.16 18.45 1.43
N GLY A 89 -7.26 17.12 1.42
CA GLY A 89 -6.19 16.25 0.96
C GLY A 89 -5.81 16.50 -0.51
N SER A 90 -6.81 16.66 -1.37
CA SER A 90 -6.63 16.94 -2.79
C SER A 90 -5.99 18.31 -3.05
N VAL A 91 -6.40 19.35 -2.33
CA VAL A 91 -5.82 20.70 -2.44
C VAL A 91 -4.37 20.70 -1.97
N ILE A 92 -4.08 20.11 -0.81
CA ILE A 92 -2.70 20.01 -0.29
C ILE A 92 -1.83 19.22 -1.28
N GLY A 93 -2.29 18.04 -1.72
CA GLY A 93 -1.57 17.21 -2.69
C GLY A 93 -1.30 17.93 -4.01
N TRP A 94 -2.30 18.67 -4.53
CA TRP A 94 -2.16 19.45 -5.75
C TRP A 94 -1.15 20.59 -5.61
N ILE A 95 -1.18 21.33 -4.51
CA ILE A 95 -0.21 22.40 -4.23
C ILE A 95 1.21 21.84 -4.17
N ILE A 96 1.42 20.72 -3.46
CA ILE A 96 2.73 20.07 -3.35
C ILE A 96 3.19 19.60 -4.74
N ALA A 97 2.36 18.87 -5.48
CA ALA A 97 2.71 18.34 -6.80
C ALA A 97 3.06 19.42 -7.82
N ARG A 98 2.47 20.61 -7.72
CA ARG A 98 2.75 21.75 -8.62
C ARG A 98 4.00 22.54 -8.23
N ARG A 99 4.48 22.45 -6.99
CA ARG A 99 5.61 23.23 -6.48
C ARG A 99 6.94 22.47 -6.45
N VAL A 100 6.91 21.13 -6.45
CA VAL A 100 8.13 20.31 -6.43
C VAL A 100 8.87 20.38 -7.78
N LYS A 101 10.20 20.52 -7.73
CA LYS A 101 11.06 20.53 -8.93
C LYS A 101 11.12 19.14 -9.57
N MET A 102 11.27 19.07 -10.89
CA MET A 102 11.36 17.79 -11.62
C MET A 102 12.53 16.91 -11.18
N THR A 103 13.61 17.50 -10.66
CA THR A 103 14.76 16.76 -10.08
C THR A 103 14.43 16.09 -8.74
N ALA A 104 13.36 16.53 -8.07
CA ALA A 104 12.91 16.03 -6.78
C ALA A 104 11.64 15.14 -6.90
N MET A 105 11.36 14.62 -8.10
CA MET A 105 10.21 13.74 -8.34
C MET A 105 10.28 12.42 -7.56
N PRO A 106 11.45 11.75 -7.40
CA PRO A 106 11.53 10.53 -6.59
C PRO A 106 11.06 10.72 -5.14
N GLN A 107 11.41 11.86 -4.51
CA GLN A 107 10.97 12.23 -3.17
C GLN A 107 9.45 12.36 -3.10
N LEU A 108 8.85 13.06 -4.09
CA LEU A 108 7.40 13.24 -4.16
C LEU A 108 6.66 11.91 -4.30
N VAL A 109 7.16 11.01 -5.16
CA VAL A 109 6.58 9.67 -5.33
C VAL A 109 6.65 8.89 -4.03
N SER A 110 7.78 8.96 -3.31
CA SER A 110 7.93 8.32 -2.01
C SER A 110 6.95 8.87 -0.98
N LEU A 111 6.77 10.19 -0.92
CA LEU A 111 5.81 10.82 0.01
C LEU A 111 4.36 10.41 -0.28
N PHE A 112 3.95 10.37 -1.56
CA PHE A 112 2.61 9.90 -1.92
C PHE A 112 2.43 8.41 -1.63
N ASN A 113 3.46 7.59 -1.85
CA ASN A 113 3.44 6.19 -1.43
C ASN A 113 3.27 6.05 0.08
N ALA A 114 3.97 6.88 0.87
CA ALA A 114 3.83 6.89 2.32
C ALA A 114 2.37 7.15 2.72
N SER A 115 1.72 8.15 2.10
CA SER A 115 0.32 8.47 2.39
C SER A 115 -0.65 7.30 2.08
N GLY A 116 -0.40 6.54 1.01
CA GLY A 116 -1.17 5.34 0.68
C GLY A 116 -0.98 4.22 1.73
N GLY A 117 0.26 3.97 2.15
CA GLY A 117 0.55 3.01 3.22
C GLY A 117 -0.10 3.41 4.55
N ALA A 118 -0.09 4.70 4.89
CA ALA A 118 -0.75 5.22 6.08
C ALA A 118 -2.27 5.04 6.01
N ALA A 119 -2.90 5.26 4.86
CA ALA A 119 -4.33 5.03 4.69
C ALA A 119 -4.69 3.55 4.92
N SER A 120 -3.96 2.60 4.32
CA SER A 120 -4.20 1.17 4.54
C SER A 120 -3.96 0.74 6.00
N MET A 121 -2.91 1.27 6.63
CA MET A 121 -2.64 1.05 8.06
C MET A 121 -3.80 1.54 8.94
N LEU A 122 -4.30 2.76 8.70
CA LEU A 122 -5.39 3.35 9.47
C LEU A 122 -6.71 2.61 9.27
N VAL A 123 -7.00 2.17 8.04
CA VAL A 123 -8.17 1.32 7.75
C VAL A 123 -8.10 0.02 8.56
N ALA A 124 -6.96 -0.67 8.53
CA ALA A 124 -6.79 -1.91 9.30
C ALA A 124 -6.93 -1.68 10.81
N LEU A 125 -6.37 -0.59 11.33
CA LEU A 125 -6.47 -0.23 12.74
C LEU A 125 -7.91 0.11 13.16
N LEU A 126 -8.67 0.78 12.29
CA LEU A 126 -10.06 1.15 12.54
C LEU A 126 -10.99 -0.07 12.52
N GLU A 127 -10.75 -1.02 11.63
CA GLU A 127 -11.63 -2.18 11.43
C GLU A 127 -11.31 -3.36 12.35
N TYR A 128 -10.08 -3.46 12.86
CA TYR A 128 -9.70 -4.57 13.74
C TYR A 128 -10.64 -4.80 14.94
N PRO A 129 -11.08 -3.77 15.71
CA PRO A 129 -12.01 -3.97 16.82
C PRO A 129 -13.39 -4.49 16.41
N ASN A 130 -13.78 -4.27 15.14
CA ASN A 130 -15.06 -4.69 14.57
C ASN A 130 -14.98 -6.07 13.90
N ALA A 131 -13.79 -6.66 13.83
CA ALA A 131 -13.61 -7.98 13.25
C ALA A 131 -14.36 -9.05 14.06
N ILE A 132 -14.96 -10.01 13.35
CA ILE A 132 -15.70 -11.09 13.98
C ILE A 132 -14.70 -12.06 14.64
N ALA A 133 -14.84 -12.27 15.96
CA ALA A 133 -14.01 -13.22 16.68
C ALA A 133 -14.14 -14.63 16.07
N GLY A 134 -13.01 -15.26 15.78
CA GLY A 134 -12.95 -16.58 15.13
C GLY A 134 -12.98 -16.55 13.59
N ASP A 135 -13.23 -15.41 12.95
CA ASP A 135 -13.00 -15.26 11.50
C ASP A 135 -11.51 -15.01 11.23
N ILE A 136 -10.76 -16.12 11.19
CA ILE A 136 -9.32 -16.14 10.94
C ILE A 136 -8.97 -15.41 9.64
N SER A 137 -9.79 -15.53 8.59
CA SER A 137 -9.50 -14.94 7.28
C SER A 137 -9.59 -13.42 7.33
N SER A 138 -10.67 -12.88 7.91
CA SER A 138 -10.85 -11.44 8.04
C SER A 138 -9.79 -10.80 8.95
N ILE A 139 -9.48 -11.46 10.08
CA ILE A 139 -8.44 -10.99 11.00
C ILE A 139 -7.06 -11.03 10.32
N LEU A 140 -6.74 -12.10 9.58
CA LEU A 140 -5.48 -12.23 8.86
C LEU A 140 -5.29 -11.10 7.84
N VAL A 141 -6.29 -10.84 7.00
CA VAL A 141 -6.25 -9.75 6.02
C VAL A 141 -6.04 -8.40 6.70
N THR A 142 -6.74 -8.16 7.82
CA THR A 142 -6.61 -6.93 8.60
C THR A 142 -5.20 -6.77 9.17
N VAL A 143 -4.66 -7.82 9.79
CA VAL A 143 -3.30 -7.85 10.35
C VAL A 143 -2.24 -7.65 9.27
N LEU A 144 -2.36 -8.30 8.12
CA LEU A 144 -1.44 -8.12 6.99
C LEU A 144 -1.53 -6.71 6.41
N GLY A 145 -2.73 -6.16 6.27
CA GLY A 145 -2.96 -4.78 5.82
C GLY A 145 -2.28 -3.76 6.75
N LEU A 146 -2.38 -3.96 8.06
CA LEU A 146 -1.71 -3.13 9.07
C LEU A 146 -0.18 -3.23 8.93
N ILE A 147 0.39 -4.44 8.96
CA ILE A 147 1.84 -4.66 8.91
C ILE A 147 2.43 -4.04 7.64
N ILE A 148 1.88 -4.40 6.48
CA ILE A 148 2.40 -3.95 5.18
C ILE A 148 2.21 -2.44 5.02
N GLY A 149 1.06 -1.90 5.42
CA GLY A 149 0.78 -0.46 5.40
C GLY A 149 1.74 0.34 6.29
N SER A 150 1.97 -0.10 7.53
CA SER A 150 2.90 0.53 8.47
C SER A 150 4.35 0.52 7.96
N ILE A 151 4.80 -0.61 7.42
CA ILE A 151 6.14 -0.74 6.85
C ILE A 151 6.29 0.20 5.65
N ALA A 152 5.30 0.21 4.75
CA ALA A 152 5.35 1.03 3.57
C ALA A 152 5.31 2.53 3.89
N PHE A 153 4.49 2.95 4.87
CA PHE A 153 4.46 4.33 5.35
C PHE A 153 5.82 4.76 5.92
N SER A 154 6.27 4.08 6.96
CA SER A 154 7.49 4.44 7.69
C SER A 154 8.75 4.33 6.83
N GLY A 155 8.87 3.26 6.03
CA GLY A 155 9.97 3.08 5.09
C GLY A 155 10.00 4.17 4.01
N SER A 156 8.84 4.57 3.49
CA SER A 156 8.76 5.63 2.48
C SER A 156 9.14 6.99 3.08
N MET A 157 8.81 7.26 4.34
CA MET A 157 9.26 8.48 5.02
C MET A 157 10.79 8.54 5.17
N ILE A 158 11.44 7.41 5.45
CA ILE A 158 12.92 7.34 5.48
C ILE A 158 13.51 7.51 4.08
N ALA A 159 12.95 6.85 3.07
CA ALA A 159 13.41 6.99 1.68
C ALA A 159 13.29 8.45 1.18
N TYR A 160 12.18 9.12 1.49
CA TYR A 160 12.01 10.56 1.28
C TYR A 160 13.12 11.37 1.98
N GLY A 161 13.34 11.13 3.28
CA GLY A 161 14.32 11.87 4.07
C GLY A 161 15.76 11.69 3.57
N LYS A 162 16.11 10.50 3.06
CA LYS A 162 17.43 10.21 2.48
C LYS A 162 17.65 10.95 1.17
N LEU A 163 16.67 10.92 0.29
CA LEU A 163 16.73 11.63 -0.99
C LEU A 163 16.69 13.16 -0.83
N ASP A 164 16.11 13.66 0.26
CA ASP A 164 16.11 15.09 0.62
C ASP A 164 17.37 15.50 1.40
N GLY A 165 18.31 14.57 1.65
CA GLY A 165 19.55 14.82 2.39
C GLY A 165 19.39 15.06 3.90
N LYS A 166 18.17 14.90 4.44
CA LYS A 166 17.86 15.07 5.87
C LYS A 166 18.21 13.85 6.71
N VAL A 167 18.29 12.67 6.08
CA VAL A 167 18.59 11.40 6.73
C VAL A 167 19.84 10.80 6.07
N GLY A 168 20.84 10.45 6.89
CA GLY A 168 22.06 9.81 6.41
C GLY A 168 21.90 8.30 6.18
N ASP A 169 22.90 7.71 5.52
CA ASP A 169 23.02 6.26 5.38
C ASP A 169 23.66 5.66 6.63
N ILE A 170 22.87 4.91 7.42
CA ILE A 170 23.36 4.22 8.62
C ILE A 170 23.51 2.75 8.23
N MET A 171 24.73 2.34 7.87
CA MET A 171 25.05 0.96 7.50
C MET A 171 25.92 0.35 8.61
N LYS A 172 25.30 -0.39 9.54
CA LYS A 172 26.03 -1.14 10.57
C LYS A 172 25.76 -2.64 10.41
N PRO A 173 26.77 -3.52 10.52
CA PRO A 173 26.59 -4.97 10.37
C PRO A 173 25.57 -5.59 11.32
N PHE A 174 25.37 -4.99 12.51
CA PHE A 174 24.39 -5.50 13.47
C PHE A 174 22.93 -5.25 13.06
N MET A 175 22.67 -4.32 12.13
CA MET A 175 21.32 -3.95 11.70
C MET A 175 20.60 -5.09 11.00
N THR A 176 21.33 -6.03 10.40
CA THR A 176 20.78 -7.27 9.82
C THR A 176 20.04 -8.07 10.87
N TYR A 177 20.69 -8.28 12.01
CA TYR A 177 20.15 -9.05 13.11
C TYR A 177 18.97 -8.33 13.76
N VAL A 178 19.06 -7.00 13.90
CA VAL A 178 17.93 -6.18 14.38
C VAL A 178 16.74 -6.28 13.45
N ASN A 179 16.95 -6.14 12.14
CA ASN A 179 15.87 -6.23 11.15
C ASN A 179 15.25 -7.61 11.12
N LEU A 180 16.05 -8.67 11.15
CA LEU A 180 15.54 -10.03 11.21
C LEU A 180 14.77 -10.29 12.50
N PHE A 181 15.28 -9.82 13.65
CA PHE A 181 14.60 -9.92 14.92
C PHE A 181 13.25 -9.16 14.91
N LEU A 182 13.23 -7.90 14.47
CA LEU A 182 12.02 -7.10 14.36
C LEU A 182 10.99 -7.72 13.40
N LEU A 183 11.45 -8.30 12.29
CA LEU A 183 10.59 -9.02 11.36
C LEU A 183 9.94 -10.23 12.05
N LEU A 184 10.73 -11.05 12.74
CA LEU A 184 10.22 -12.22 13.47
C LEU A 184 9.24 -11.83 14.58
N VAL A 185 9.54 -10.76 15.33
CA VAL A 185 8.63 -10.24 16.37
C VAL A 185 7.32 -9.73 15.74
N THR A 186 7.41 -9.00 14.62
CA THR A 186 6.24 -8.49 13.89
C THR A 186 5.35 -9.63 13.40
N LEU A 187 5.94 -10.64 12.76
CA LEU A 187 5.19 -11.81 12.27
C LEU A 187 4.67 -12.68 13.41
N GLY A 188 5.45 -12.86 14.49
CA GLY A 188 5.05 -13.63 15.67
C GLY A 188 3.87 -13.00 16.40
N LEU A 189 3.90 -11.68 16.61
CA LEU A 189 2.79 -10.94 17.20
C LEU A 189 1.56 -10.93 16.28
N GLY A 190 1.75 -10.77 14.97
CA GLY A 190 0.68 -10.91 13.99
C GLY A 190 0.02 -12.28 14.02
N ALA A 191 0.81 -13.37 14.05
CA ALA A 191 0.30 -14.72 14.17
C ALA A 191 -0.43 -14.96 15.50
N TYR A 192 0.09 -14.42 16.61
CA TYR A 192 -0.59 -14.46 17.91
C TYR A 192 -1.97 -13.79 17.85
N ILE A 193 -2.07 -12.60 17.24
CA ILE A 193 -3.35 -11.89 17.07
C ILE A 193 -4.35 -12.71 16.23
N VAL A 194 -3.88 -13.34 15.15
CA VAL A 194 -4.74 -14.12 14.23
C VAL A 194 -5.27 -15.41 14.88
N VAL A 195 -4.46 -16.08 15.69
CA VAL A 195 -4.82 -17.38 16.30
C VAL A 195 -5.46 -17.22 17.69
N SER A 196 -5.37 -16.03 18.29
CA SER A 196 -5.93 -15.77 19.62
C SER A 196 -7.44 -16.03 19.65
N PRO A 197 -7.95 -16.79 20.64
CA PRO A 197 -9.38 -17.03 20.81
C PRO A 197 -10.11 -15.84 21.42
N ASN A 198 -9.37 -14.84 21.94
CA ASN A 198 -9.96 -13.68 22.59
C ASN A 198 -10.62 -12.75 21.55
N PRO A 199 -11.73 -12.07 21.92
CA PRO A 199 -12.33 -11.06 21.07
C PRO A 199 -11.32 -9.98 20.65
N PRO A 200 -11.34 -9.51 19.39
CA PRO A 200 -10.43 -8.46 18.91
C PRO A 200 -10.48 -7.17 19.77
N ALA A 201 -11.64 -6.85 20.33
CA ALA A 201 -11.82 -5.71 21.24
C ALA A 201 -10.97 -5.81 22.52
N ASP A 202 -10.66 -7.02 23.01
CA ASP A 202 -9.84 -7.21 24.22
C ASP A 202 -8.32 -7.17 23.91
N LEU A 203 -7.96 -7.35 22.63
CA LEU A 203 -6.59 -7.36 22.12
C LEU A 203 -6.18 -6.03 21.47
N ILE A 204 -6.89 -4.94 21.78
CA ILE A 204 -6.57 -3.61 21.25
C ILE A 204 -5.12 -3.22 21.54
N TRP A 205 -4.60 -3.54 22.73
CA TRP A 205 -3.19 -3.25 23.06
C TRP A 205 -2.23 -3.96 22.08
N ALA A 206 -2.56 -5.18 21.64
CA ALA A 206 -1.72 -5.99 20.76
C ALA A 206 -1.69 -5.41 19.33
N ILE A 207 -2.82 -4.91 18.82
CA ILE A 207 -2.86 -4.29 17.49
C ILE A 207 -2.07 -2.97 17.46
N TYR A 208 -2.15 -2.15 18.52
CA TYR A 208 -1.34 -0.94 18.65
C TYR A 208 0.16 -1.26 18.83
N ALA A 209 0.49 -2.30 19.60
CA ALA A 209 1.87 -2.78 19.71
C ALA A 209 2.40 -3.27 18.35
N LEU A 210 1.60 -4.02 17.60
CA LEU A 210 1.95 -4.49 16.26
C LEU A 210 2.17 -3.33 15.30
N MET A 211 1.30 -2.31 15.31
CA MET A 211 1.48 -1.09 14.53
C MET A 211 2.82 -0.41 14.90
N GLY A 212 3.08 -0.20 16.20
CA GLY A 212 4.30 0.43 16.67
C GLY A 212 5.57 -0.32 16.21
N ILE A 213 5.60 -1.64 16.39
CA ILE A 213 6.75 -2.47 15.98
C ILE A 213 6.89 -2.48 14.44
N SER A 214 5.79 -2.54 13.70
CA SER A 214 5.81 -2.51 12.22
C SER A 214 6.32 -1.16 11.68
N LEU A 215 5.98 -0.05 12.33
CA LEU A 215 6.53 1.27 12.02
C LEU A 215 8.03 1.32 12.30
N VAL A 216 8.49 0.81 13.44
CA VAL A 216 9.92 0.72 13.76
C VAL A 216 10.64 -0.16 12.74
N TYR A 217 10.06 -1.30 12.38
CA TYR A 217 10.63 -2.20 11.38
C TYR A 217 10.75 -1.53 10.01
N GLY A 218 9.74 -0.81 9.53
CA GLY A 218 9.84 -0.13 8.24
C GLY A 218 10.92 0.97 8.21
N VAL A 219 11.12 1.66 9.33
CA VAL A 219 12.27 2.58 9.49
C VAL A 219 13.60 1.81 9.41
N MET A 220 13.76 0.76 10.20
CA MET A 220 15.01 -0.02 10.29
C MET A 220 15.31 -0.80 9.00
N PHE A 221 14.27 -1.18 8.26
CA PHE A 221 14.36 -1.84 6.96
C PHE A 221 15.03 -0.96 5.89
N VAL A 222 14.72 0.34 5.88
CA VAL A 222 15.26 1.27 4.86
C VAL A 222 16.59 1.92 5.26
N PHE A 223 16.88 2.05 6.56
CA PHE A 223 18.13 2.66 7.04
C PHE A 223 19.44 2.10 6.45
N PRO A 224 19.63 0.79 6.32
CA PRO A 224 20.88 0.24 5.80
C PRO A 224 20.97 0.37 4.28
N ILE A 225 19.88 0.65 3.56
CA ILE A 225 19.91 0.72 2.10
C ILE A 225 20.52 2.06 1.67
N GLY A 226 21.51 2.06 0.76
CA GLY A 226 22.20 3.28 0.36
C GLY A 226 21.37 4.21 -0.52
N GLY A 227 21.70 5.51 -0.52
CA GLY A 227 21.01 6.54 -1.32
C GLY A 227 20.91 6.22 -2.82
N ALA A 228 21.93 5.57 -3.39
CA ALA A 228 21.95 5.18 -4.81
C ALA A 228 20.88 4.13 -5.17
N ASP A 229 20.47 3.30 -4.22
CA ASP A 229 19.46 2.25 -4.43
C ASP A 229 18.05 2.69 -4.05
N MET A 230 17.88 3.91 -3.52
CA MET A 230 16.59 4.43 -3.09
C MET A 230 15.48 4.34 -4.16
N PRO A 231 15.72 4.56 -5.47
CA PRO A 231 14.67 4.37 -6.47
C PRO A 231 14.08 2.96 -6.48
N VAL A 232 14.91 1.93 -6.29
CA VAL A 232 14.46 0.53 -6.21
C VAL A 232 13.65 0.31 -4.93
N VAL A 233 14.10 0.86 -3.80
CA VAL A 233 13.36 0.76 -2.52
C VAL A 233 12.00 1.42 -2.64
N ILE A 234 11.91 2.60 -3.24
CA ILE A 234 10.63 3.30 -3.45
C ILE A 234 9.68 2.45 -4.31
N SER A 235 10.20 1.81 -5.36
CA SER A 235 9.41 0.90 -6.20
C SER A 235 8.91 -0.32 -5.42
N LEU A 236 9.77 -0.92 -4.60
CA LEU A 236 9.41 -2.05 -3.73
C LEU A 236 8.34 -1.65 -2.71
N LEU A 237 8.51 -0.52 -2.03
CA LEU A 237 7.53 0.00 -1.09
C LEU A 237 6.20 0.34 -1.78
N ASN A 238 6.24 0.74 -3.05
CA ASN A 238 5.03 0.95 -3.87
C ASN A 238 4.34 -0.36 -4.26
N ALA A 239 5.09 -1.44 -4.46
CA ALA A 239 4.50 -2.76 -4.60
C ALA A 239 3.78 -3.18 -3.30
N LEU A 240 4.42 -2.94 -2.15
CA LEU A 240 3.85 -3.25 -0.84
C LEU A 240 2.59 -2.43 -0.53
N THR A 241 2.55 -1.13 -0.86
CA THR A 241 1.30 -0.35 -0.70
C THR A 241 0.17 -0.86 -1.58
N GLY A 242 0.47 -1.34 -2.80
CA GLY A 242 -0.52 -2.02 -3.64
C GLY A 242 -1.12 -3.24 -2.93
N VAL A 243 -0.28 -4.09 -2.34
CA VAL A 243 -0.74 -5.24 -1.54
C VAL A 243 -1.56 -4.80 -0.32
N ALA A 244 -1.11 -3.77 0.41
CA ALA A 244 -1.84 -3.23 1.56
C ALA A 244 -3.21 -2.63 1.17
N ALA A 245 -3.30 -1.97 0.01
CA ALA A 245 -4.55 -1.48 -0.55
C ALA A 245 -5.49 -2.62 -0.95
N ALA A 246 -4.96 -3.74 -1.47
CA ALA A 246 -5.75 -4.92 -1.74
C ALA A 246 -6.30 -5.55 -0.44
N MET A 247 -5.49 -5.60 0.62
CA MET A 247 -5.97 -6.04 1.95
C MET A 247 -7.10 -5.14 2.46
N ALA A 248 -6.95 -3.81 2.38
CA ALA A 248 -8.01 -2.87 2.72
C ALA A 248 -9.27 -3.08 1.85
N GLY A 249 -9.09 -3.43 0.58
CA GLY A 249 -10.19 -3.80 -0.31
C GLY A 249 -10.93 -5.05 0.16
N PHE A 250 -10.22 -6.08 0.63
CA PHE A 250 -10.82 -7.28 1.20
C PHE A 250 -11.57 -7.00 2.49
N ILE A 251 -11.07 -6.12 3.36
CA ILE A 251 -11.75 -5.72 4.61
C ILE A 251 -13.15 -5.15 4.31
N TYR A 252 -13.27 -4.30 3.28
CA TYR A 252 -14.54 -3.68 2.89
C TYR A 252 -15.31 -4.43 1.78
N GLY A 253 -14.81 -5.57 1.29
CA GLY A 253 -15.40 -6.26 0.14
C GLY A 253 -15.41 -5.43 -1.15
N ASN A 254 -14.52 -4.45 -1.29
CA ASN A 254 -14.48 -3.53 -2.43
C ASN A 254 -13.62 -4.09 -3.58
N GLN A 255 -14.28 -4.59 -4.62
CA GLN A 255 -13.63 -5.22 -5.78
C GLN A 255 -12.70 -4.27 -6.55
N ALA A 256 -13.03 -2.98 -6.63
CA ALA A 256 -12.18 -2.00 -7.30
C ALA A 256 -10.86 -1.80 -6.53
N MET A 257 -10.90 -1.75 -5.20
CA MET A 257 -9.71 -1.66 -4.35
C MET A 257 -8.88 -2.94 -4.38
N ILE A 258 -9.52 -4.12 -4.30
CA ILE A 258 -8.84 -5.42 -4.38
C ILE A 258 -8.05 -5.49 -5.69
N LEU A 259 -8.73 -5.30 -6.82
CA LEU A 259 -8.12 -5.45 -8.12
C LEU A 259 -7.10 -4.33 -8.40
N GLY A 260 -7.41 -3.08 -8.06
CA GLY A 260 -6.48 -1.96 -8.16
C GLY A 260 -5.20 -2.21 -7.35
N GLY A 261 -5.33 -2.65 -6.10
CA GLY A 261 -4.20 -2.97 -5.23
C GLY A 261 -3.32 -4.11 -5.77
N ILE A 262 -3.94 -5.21 -6.22
CA ILE A 262 -3.22 -6.35 -6.81
C ILE A 262 -2.46 -5.93 -8.08
N LEU A 263 -3.07 -5.11 -8.94
CA LEU A 263 -2.42 -4.61 -10.16
C LEU A 263 -1.23 -3.71 -9.82
N VAL A 264 -1.38 -2.79 -8.87
CA VAL A 264 -0.28 -1.91 -8.43
C VAL A 264 0.83 -2.73 -7.76
N GLY A 265 0.48 -3.71 -6.93
CA GLY A 265 1.43 -4.57 -6.24
C GLY A 265 2.27 -5.41 -7.21
N SER A 266 1.59 -6.10 -8.13
CA SER A 266 2.26 -6.95 -9.14
C SER A 266 3.08 -6.12 -10.14
N ALA A 267 2.52 -5.03 -10.68
CA ALA A 267 3.25 -4.15 -11.60
C ALA A 267 4.44 -3.46 -10.90
N GLY A 268 4.28 -3.06 -9.64
CA GLY A 268 5.34 -2.48 -8.82
C GLY A 268 6.48 -3.47 -8.59
N MET A 269 6.18 -4.73 -8.29
CA MET A 269 7.20 -5.77 -8.13
C MET A 269 7.96 -6.04 -9.43
N ILE A 270 7.24 -6.10 -10.57
CA ILE A 270 7.87 -6.24 -11.90
C ILE A 270 8.77 -5.04 -12.20
N LEU A 271 8.28 -3.82 -11.95
CA LEU A 271 9.07 -2.60 -12.12
C LEU A 271 10.32 -2.60 -11.24
N THR A 272 10.20 -3.01 -9.98
CA THR A 272 11.33 -3.13 -9.05
C THR A 272 12.41 -4.06 -9.61
N MET A 273 12.01 -5.22 -10.15
CA MET A 273 12.95 -6.17 -10.78
C MET A 273 13.59 -5.60 -12.05
N LEU A 274 12.83 -4.90 -12.89
CA LEU A 274 13.34 -4.23 -14.09
C LEU A 274 14.34 -3.12 -13.74
N MET A 275 14.06 -2.34 -12.69
CA MET A 275 14.98 -1.30 -12.19
C MET A 275 16.28 -1.91 -11.66
N CYS A 276 16.19 -2.99 -10.88
CA CYS A 276 17.36 -3.75 -10.41
C CYS A 276 18.23 -4.19 -11.60
N LYS A 277 17.61 -4.81 -12.61
CA LYS A 277 18.30 -5.27 -13.83
C LYS A 277 18.94 -4.11 -14.59
N ALA A 278 18.24 -2.99 -14.74
CA ALA A 278 18.76 -1.80 -15.42
C ALA A 278 19.93 -1.16 -14.66
N MET A 279 19.98 -1.29 -13.33
CA MET A 279 21.06 -0.81 -12.48
C MET A 279 22.19 -1.83 -12.28
N ASN A 280 22.12 -3.00 -12.95
CA ASN A 280 23.06 -4.11 -12.80
C ASN A 280 23.25 -4.57 -11.33
N ARG A 281 22.17 -4.57 -10.54
CA ARG A 281 22.14 -5.08 -9.16
C ARG A 281 20.99 -6.09 -9.01
N SER A 282 21.15 -7.09 -8.15
CA SER A 282 20.04 -8.00 -7.82
C SER A 282 19.16 -7.40 -6.72
N LEU A 283 17.86 -7.76 -6.69
CA LEU A 283 16.96 -7.34 -5.63
C LEU A 283 17.48 -7.77 -4.23
N LEU A 284 18.04 -8.98 -4.16
CA LEU A 284 18.67 -9.48 -2.93
C LEU A 284 19.86 -8.61 -2.50
N ASN A 285 20.68 -8.13 -3.44
CA ASN A 285 21.80 -7.25 -3.12
C ASN A 285 21.35 -5.84 -2.71
N VAL A 286 20.19 -5.37 -3.18
CA VAL A 286 19.62 -4.09 -2.75
C VAL A 286 19.04 -4.18 -1.34
N ILE A 287 18.30 -5.26 -1.05
CA ILE A 287 17.66 -5.47 0.26
C ILE A 287 18.67 -5.94 1.31
N ILE A 288 19.57 -6.86 0.94
CA ILE A 288 20.48 -7.57 1.85
C ILE A 288 21.95 -7.14 1.66
N GLY A 289 22.37 -6.70 0.48
CA GLY A 289 23.78 -6.36 0.21
C GLY A 289 24.32 -5.17 0.99
N SER A 290 23.47 -4.46 1.75
CA SER A 290 23.90 -3.48 2.77
C SER A 290 24.31 -4.11 4.11
N PHE A 291 23.96 -5.37 4.35
CA PHE A 291 24.15 -6.11 5.60
C PHE A 291 25.51 -6.81 5.71
N GLY A 292 26.32 -6.79 4.65
CA GLY A 292 27.65 -7.35 4.67
C GLY A 292 28.44 -6.85 3.49
N GLY A 293 29.33 -5.88 3.73
CA GLY A 293 30.47 -5.66 2.87
C GLY A 293 31.30 -6.94 2.84
N SER A 294 30.97 -7.83 1.91
CA SER A 294 31.85 -8.92 1.55
C SER A 294 33.01 -8.29 0.80
N ALA A 295 34.17 -8.37 1.40
CA ALA A 295 35.45 -8.23 0.72
C ALA A 295 35.46 -9.14 -0.52
N ALA A 296 35.20 -8.56 -1.69
CA ALA A 296 35.83 -8.97 -2.93
C ALA A 296 36.88 -7.86 -3.17
N GLY A 297 38.12 -8.03 -2.74
CA GLY A 297 38.99 -9.08 -3.24
C GLY A 297 39.65 -8.52 -4.49
N ALA A 298 40.69 -7.71 -4.30
CA ALA A 298 41.64 -7.38 -5.34
C ALA A 298 42.22 -8.71 -5.88
N ALA A 299 41.79 -9.11 -7.06
CA ALA A 299 42.46 -10.10 -7.88
C ALA A 299 42.45 -9.54 -9.30
N GLY A 300 43.64 -9.17 -9.77
CA GLY A 300 43.85 -8.43 -11.00
C GLY A 300 43.35 -9.18 -12.22
N ASP A 301 42.85 -8.42 -13.18
CA ASP A 301 42.95 -8.81 -14.58
C ASP A 301 44.12 -8.02 -15.15
N GLY A 302 45.26 -8.70 -15.20
CA GLY A 302 46.43 -8.24 -15.91
C GLY A 302 46.14 -8.30 -17.40
N ASP A 303 46.48 -7.20 -18.06
CA ASP A 303 47.06 -7.14 -19.39
C ASP A 303 47.13 -8.47 -20.14
N LYS A 304 46.30 -8.60 -21.18
CA LYS A 304 46.58 -9.44 -22.34
C LYS A 304 46.30 -8.61 -23.58
N THR A 305 47.40 -8.08 -24.13
CA THR A 305 47.75 -8.02 -25.56
C THR A 305 46.73 -8.60 -26.53
#